data_AF-M7TBF9-F1
#
_entry.id   AF-M7TBF9-F1
#
_cell.length_a   1.000
_cell.length_b   1.000
_cell.length_c   1.000
_cell.angle_alpha   90.00
_cell.angle_beta   90.00
_cell.angle_gamma   90.00
#
_symmetry.space_group_name_H-M   'P 1'
#
loop_
_entity.id
_entity.type
_entity.pdbx_description
1 polymer ?
#
loop_
_entity_poly.entity_id
_entity_poly.type
_entity_poly.pdbx_seq_one_letter_code
_entity_poly.pdbx_strand_id
1 'polypeptide(L)'
;MPELHQVESLAENGSIAIKESDLEKSAAPGADYSGAIKKTDPKEIALVKKLDFRIMPILWAMYFMNYLDRNAIANARLNNLEDDLGLVGTQYNTCISILFVGTRKEIAARLSILYSGNIFATAFAGLIAAATFESIDGAHGIRGWQWLFIIEGVVTFCVAIVGMTMLPDSPLTTRWLTPEERQLAHDRMMRDTVDSEDSKGTRAGFLQAIKDPRLYLLAFMQNMHLSACSFNNFFPTVVGSLGFDSTITLALTCPPYLVSGVFGFLAGKSSGHFNERTWHITGGMSMALVGYLISCLTMNTAARYIACFLFASGAYSVNSMVLGWVSATLGQSQEKKAVSLSIVNVAANASYIYTAYLYPKTDGPRYLIGMSANCAFAFCTIAAAWALRFWLVAMNRHAVRQGGLQYAY
;
A
#
# COMPACT_ATOMS: atom_id res chain seq x y z
N MET A 1 -47.96 35.26 16.24
CA MET A 1 -48.22 33.81 16.38
C MET A 1 -48.99 33.21 15.21
N PRO A 2 -48.53 33.39 13.95
CA PRO A 2 -48.80 32.37 12.91
C PRO A 2 -47.54 31.78 12.23
N GLU A 3 -46.36 32.38 12.41
CA GLU A 3 -45.15 31.99 11.64
C GLU A 3 -44.37 30.80 12.21
N LEU A 4 -44.67 30.36 13.44
CA LEU A 4 -44.01 29.18 14.03
C LEU A 4 -44.58 27.85 13.51
N HIS A 5 -45.78 27.85 12.93
CA HIS A 5 -46.42 26.63 12.41
C HIS A 5 -46.02 26.28 10.97
N GLN A 6 -45.36 27.19 10.25
CA GLN A 6 -44.85 26.92 8.88
C GLN A 6 -43.49 26.21 8.89
N VAL A 7 -42.67 26.42 9.92
CA VAL A 7 -41.32 25.84 10.02
C VAL A 7 -41.36 24.35 10.38
N GLU A 8 -42.36 23.91 11.15
CA GLU A 8 -42.55 22.49 11.48
C GLU A 8 -43.09 21.66 10.30
N SER A 9 -43.78 22.29 9.33
CA SER A 9 -44.32 21.57 8.16
C SER A 9 -43.27 21.20 7.10
N LEU A 10 -42.07 21.79 7.17
CA LEU A 10 -40.98 21.53 6.23
C LEU A 10 -40.00 20.44 6.72
N ALA A 11 -40.20 19.91 7.92
CA ALA A 11 -39.35 18.87 8.51
C ALA A 11 -39.77 17.43 8.15
N GLU A 12 -40.88 17.22 7.44
CA GLU A 12 -41.46 15.88 7.24
C GLU A 12 -41.37 15.29 5.82
N ASN A 13 -40.80 15.97 4.82
CA ASN A 13 -40.72 15.42 3.46
C ASN A 13 -39.31 15.38 2.86
N GLY A 14 -38.69 14.20 2.90
CA GLY A 14 -38.02 13.59 1.75
C GLY A 14 -36.65 14.09 1.31
N SER A 15 -35.61 13.29 1.58
CA SER A 15 -34.41 13.04 0.75
C SER A 15 -33.93 14.19 -0.14
N ILE A 16 -33.04 15.04 0.39
CA ILE A 16 -32.27 15.97 -0.46
C ILE A 16 -31.09 15.18 -1.02
N ALA A 17 -31.29 14.58 -2.19
CA ALA A 17 -30.21 14.11 -3.05
C ALA A 17 -29.38 15.32 -3.49
N ILE A 18 -28.15 15.41 -2.99
CA ILE A 18 -27.18 16.45 -3.38
C ILE A 18 -26.87 16.24 -4.87
N LYS A 19 -27.23 17.23 -5.71
CA LYS A 19 -26.92 17.20 -7.14
C LYS A 19 -25.42 17.42 -7.32
N GLU A 20 -24.83 16.65 -8.23
CA GLU A 20 -23.41 16.67 -8.63
C GLU A 20 -22.89 18.10 -8.92
N SER A 21 -23.78 19.00 -9.35
CA SER A 21 -23.50 20.43 -9.61
C SER A 21 -23.10 21.26 -8.40
N ASP A 22 -23.44 20.84 -7.18
CA ASP A 22 -23.14 21.60 -5.96
C ASP A 22 -21.76 21.25 -5.39
N LEU A 23 -21.20 20.09 -5.77
CA LEU A 23 -19.83 19.69 -5.42
C LEU A 23 -18.77 20.34 -6.34
N GLU A 24 -19.14 20.72 -7.56
CA GLU A 24 -18.24 21.36 -8.52
C GLU A 24 -17.80 22.78 -8.12
N LYS A 25 -18.52 23.46 -7.21
CA LYS A 25 -18.23 24.86 -6.84
C LYS A 25 -17.13 25.04 -5.78
N SER A 26 -16.57 23.96 -5.22
CA SER A 26 -15.51 24.02 -4.20
C SER A 26 -14.10 23.75 -4.74
N ALA A 27 -13.93 23.48 -6.04
CA ALA A 27 -12.63 23.30 -6.67
C ALA A 27 -12.27 24.55 -7.49
N ALA A 28 -11.00 24.98 -7.46
CA ALA A 28 -10.49 25.98 -8.38
C ALA A 28 -10.84 25.57 -9.83
N PRO A 29 -11.27 26.51 -10.70
CA PRO A 29 -11.79 26.16 -12.02
C PRO A 29 -10.76 25.34 -12.81
N GLY A 30 -11.05 24.04 -13.00
CA GLY A 30 -10.22 23.10 -13.75
C GLY A 30 -9.36 22.13 -12.94
N ALA A 31 -9.41 22.12 -11.60
CA ALA A 31 -8.70 21.15 -10.77
C ALA A 31 -9.57 19.92 -10.44
N ASP A 32 -9.04 18.71 -10.69
CA ASP A 32 -9.64 17.45 -10.21
C ASP A 32 -9.58 17.38 -8.66
N TYR A 33 -10.32 16.45 -8.04
CA TYR A 33 -10.37 16.26 -6.57
C TYR A 33 -8.99 16.00 -5.93
N SER A 34 -7.97 15.68 -6.74
CA SER A 34 -6.56 15.56 -6.33
C SER A 34 -5.76 16.86 -6.40
N GLY A 35 -6.36 17.99 -6.77
CA GLY A 35 -5.69 19.26 -7.08
C GLY A 35 -5.03 19.32 -8.46
N ALA A 36 -5.37 18.41 -9.37
CA ALA A 36 -4.74 18.34 -10.70
C ALA A 36 -5.45 19.26 -11.71
N ILE A 37 -4.78 20.34 -12.12
CA ILE A 37 -5.28 21.27 -13.15
C ILE A 37 -5.35 20.54 -14.51
N LYS A 38 -6.48 20.66 -15.22
CA LYS A 38 -6.66 20.19 -16.60
C LYS A 38 -5.58 20.80 -17.50
N LYS A 39 -4.70 19.93 -18.03
CA LYS A 39 -3.63 20.30 -18.97
C LYS A 39 -4.25 20.83 -20.26
N THR A 40 -4.05 22.12 -20.57
CA THR A 40 -4.66 22.80 -21.72
C THR A 40 -3.72 22.98 -22.91
N ASP A 41 -2.39 22.88 -22.72
CA ASP A 41 -1.40 23.03 -23.81
C ASP A 41 -1.05 21.66 -24.46
N PRO A 42 -1.27 21.49 -25.79
CA PRO A 42 -0.89 20.29 -26.54
C PRO A 42 0.60 19.91 -26.42
N LYS A 43 1.50 20.89 -26.35
CA LYS A 43 2.95 20.65 -26.21
C LYS A 43 3.30 20.11 -24.83
N GLU A 44 2.63 20.64 -23.79
CA GLU A 44 2.79 20.16 -22.41
C GLU A 44 2.27 18.72 -22.26
N ILE A 45 1.14 18.39 -22.89
CA ILE A 45 0.59 17.02 -22.89
C ILE A 45 1.54 16.04 -23.59
N ALA A 46 2.10 16.42 -24.74
CA ALA A 46 3.06 15.59 -25.47
C ALA A 46 4.35 15.36 -24.65
N LEU A 47 4.87 16.40 -24.00
CA LEU A 47 6.03 16.31 -23.11
C LEU A 47 5.77 15.39 -21.92
N VAL A 48 4.60 15.50 -21.26
CA VAL A 48 4.25 14.62 -20.14
C VAL A 48 4.08 13.17 -20.60
N LYS A 49 3.44 12.92 -21.74
CA LYS A 49 3.33 11.56 -22.30
C LYS A 49 4.71 10.97 -22.60
N LYS A 50 5.63 11.77 -23.15
CA LYS A 50 7.02 11.37 -23.42
C LYS A 50 7.78 11.04 -22.12
N LEU A 51 7.62 11.88 -21.08
CA LEU A 51 8.19 11.65 -19.75
C LEU A 51 7.61 10.39 -19.10
N ASP A 52 6.29 10.25 -19.07
CA ASP A 52 5.61 9.09 -18.47
C ASP A 52 5.98 7.80 -19.20
N PHE A 53 5.99 7.79 -20.54
CA PHE A 53 6.34 6.59 -21.32
C PHE A 53 7.77 6.13 -21.10
N ARG A 54 8.70 7.06 -20.80
CA ARG A 54 10.12 6.73 -20.61
C ARG A 54 10.50 6.44 -19.16
N ILE A 55 9.96 7.21 -18.22
CA ILE A 55 10.31 7.14 -16.80
C ILE A 55 9.46 6.09 -16.06
N MET A 56 8.18 5.93 -16.38
CA MET A 56 7.31 5.02 -15.64
C MET A 56 7.71 3.53 -15.78
N PRO A 57 8.06 3.00 -16.96
CA PRO A 57 8.44 1.59 -17.09
C PRO A 57 9.71 1.26 -16.29
N ILE A 58 10.70 2.16 -16.29
CA ILE A 58 11.95 1.93 -15.55
C ILE A 58 11.74 2.05 -14.04
N LEU A 59 10.95 3.02 -13.57
CA LEU A 59 10.59 3.12 -12.16
C LEU A 59 9.78 1.91 -11.70
N TRP A 60 8.85 1.43 -12.55
CA TRP A 60 8.09 0.21 -12.28
C TRP A 60 9.01 -1.01 -12.20
N ALA A 61 9.94 -1.17 -13.15
CA ALA A 61 10.89 -2.28 -13.15
C ALA A 61 11.80 -2.25 -11.92
N MET A 62 12.34 -1.08 -11.55
CA MET A 62 13.14 -0.92 -10.33
C MET A 62 12.33 -1.25 -9.07
N TYR A 63 11.07 -0.84 -9.01
CA TYR A 63 10.19 -1.12 -7.87
C TYR A 63 9.78 -2.59 -7.81
N PHE A 64 9.51 -3.20 -8.96
CA PHE A 64 9.28 -4.64 -9.10
C PHE A 64 10.49 -5.43 -8.61
N MET A 65 11.69 -5.13 -9.11
CA MET A 65 12.92 -5.81 -8.68
C MET A 65 13.18 -5.64 -7.18
N ASN A 66 12.99 -4.43 -6.63
CA ASN A 66 13.16 -4.20 -5.20
C ASN A 66 12.26 -5.08 -4.34
N TYR A 67 11.02 -5.33 -4.77
CA TYR A 67 10.11 -6.23 -4.06
C TYR A 67 10.37 -7.70 -4.37
N LEU A 68 10.89 -8.02 -5.55
CA LEU A 68 11.32 -9.37 -5.89
C LEU A 68 12.42 -9.83 -4.93
N ASP A 69 13.48 -9.01 -4.82
CA ASP A 69 14.63 -9.26 -3.93
C ASP A 69 14.20 -9.45 -2.46
N ARG A 70 13.18 -8.71 -2.01
CA ARG A 70 12.61 -8.84 -0.66
C ARG A 70 11.88 -10.16 -0.44
N ASN A 71 11.21 -10.69 -1.47
CA ASN A 71 10.50 -11.97 -1.37
C ASN A 71 11.45 -13.17 -1.53
N ALA A 72 12.60 -12.97 -2.17
CA ALA A 72 13.62 -13.99 -2.38
C ALA A 72 14.11 -14.64 -1.07
N ILE A 73 14.32 -13.85 -0.01
CA ILE A 73 14.77 -14.38 1.28
C ILE A 73 13.75 -15.34 1.91
N ALA A 74 12.44 -15.06 1.75
CA ALA A 74 11.37 -15.92 2.23
C ALA A 74 11.29 -17.23 1.45
N ASN A 75 11.54 -17.18 0.14
CA ASN A 75 11.58 -18.36 -0.72
C ASN A 75 12.84 -19.20 -0.49
N ALA A 76 13.99 -18.55 -0.31
CA ALA A 76 15.27 -19.18 0.02
C ALA A 76 15.21 -19.96 1.33
N ARG A 77 14.42 -19.49 2.31
CA ARG A 77 14.15 -20.21 3.55
C ARG A 77 13.58 -21.62 3.31
N LEU A 78 12.81 -21.84 2.25
CA LEU A 78 12.26 -23.15 1.90
C LEU A 78 13.30 -24.08 1.25
N ASN A 79 14.39 -23.53 0.70
CA ASN A 79 15.50 -24.29 0.12
C ASN A 79 16.67 -24.38 1.13
N ASN A 80 16.35 -24.64 2.40
CA ASN A 80 17.30 -24.90 3.49
C ASN A 80 18.33 -23.78 3.79
N LEU A 81 18.08 -22.53 3.39
CA LEU A 81 18.99 -21.40 3.65
C LEU A 81 19.38 -21.28 5.13
N GLU A 82 18.43 -21.49 6.06
CA GLU A 82 18.73 -21.42 7.50
C GLU A 82 19.68 -22.53 7.96
N ASP A 83 19.49 -23.75 7.45
CA ASP A 83 20.26 -24.92 7.85
C ASP A 83 21.67 -24.88 7.23
N ASP A 84 21.78 -24.38 6.00
CA ASP A 84 23.04 -24.26 5.26
C ASP A 84 23.97 -23.19 5.82
N LEU A 85 23.38 -22.09 6.33
CA LEU A 85 24.12 -20.99 6.95
C LEU A 85 24.27 -21.15 8.47
N GLY A 86 23.66 -22.18 9.06
CA GLY A 86 23.66 -22.41 10.51
C GLY A 86 23.01 -21.26 11.29
N LEU A 87 21.96 -20.63 10.75
CA LEU A 87 21.29 -19.50 11.39
C LEU A 87 20.53 -19.96 12.64
N VAL A 88 20.84 -19.37 13.79
CA VAL A 88 20.22 -19.71 15.08
C VAL A 88 19.41 -18.52 15.62
N GLY A 89 18.19 -18.81 16.11
CA GLY A 89 17.37 -17.85 16.85
C GLY A 89 16.89 -16.67 16.01
N THR A 90 17.42 -15.48 16.27
CA THR A 90 16.94 -14.20 15.71
C THR A 90 17.68 -13.76 14.44
N GLN A 91 18.69 -14.51 13.99
CA GLN A 91 19.58 -14.10 12.90
C GLN A 91 18.87 -13.98 11.54
N TYR A 92 17.97 -14.92 11.22
CA TYR A 92 17.12 -14.83 10.01
C TYR A 92 16.27 -13.55 10.00
N ASN A 93 15.70 -13.18 11.16
CA ASN A 93 14.88 -11.98 11.30
C ASN A 93 15.69 -10.69 11.14
N THR A 94 16.95 -10.69 11.59
CA THR A 94 17.89 -9.59 11.33
C THR A 94 18.18 -9.43 9.84
N CYS A 95 18.39 -10.54 9.11
CA CYS A 95 18.61 -10.50 7.67
C CYS A 95 17.41 -9.91 6.91
N ILE A 96 16.18 -10.30 7.28
CA ILE A 96 14.96 -9.70 6.72
C ILE A 96 14.93 -8.20 6.98
N SER A 97 15.18 -7.77 8.21
CA SER A 97 15.06 -6.37 8.62
C SER A 97 15.95 -5.42 7.81
N ILE A 98 17.12 -5.88 7.36
CA ILE A 98 18.06 -5.11 6.52
C ILE A 98 17.45 -4.78 5.14
N LEU A 99 16.65 -5.67 4.55
CA LEU A 99 16.02 -5.47 3.23
C LEU A 99 14.90 -4.41 3.23
N PHE A 100 14.48 -3.96 4.42
CA PHE A 100 13.47 -2.91 4.60
C PHE A 100 14.06 -1.54 4.94
N VAL A 101 15.39 -1.43 5.09
CA VAL A 101 16.08 -0.14 5.31
C VAL A 101 16.17 0.62 4.00
N GLY A 102 15.09 1.32 3.66
CA GLY A 102 15.08 2.30 2.57
C GLY A 102 13.86 2.20 1.69
N THR A 103 13.01 3.22 1.74
CA THR A 103 12.51 4.00 0.59
C THR A 103 11.38 4.94 1.04
N ARG A 104 11.50 6.22 0.72
CA ARG A 104 10.37 7.17 0.69
C ARG A 104 10.03 7.40 -0.78
N LYS A 105 8.74 7.50 -1.14
CA LYS A 105 8.30 8.29 -2.31
C LYS A 105 6.78 8.50 -2.33
N GLU A 106 6.43 9.70 -2.79
CA GLU A 106 5.09 10.30 -2.93
C GLU A 106 4.58 10.26 -4.40
N ILE A 107 3.33 10.72 -4.55
CA ILE A 107 2.49 10.97 -5.75
C ILE A 107 1.50 9.85 -6.11
N ALA A 108 0.22 10.10 -5.79
CA ALA A 108 -0.87 9.12 -5.71
C ALA A 108 -1.29 8.43 -7.02
N ALA A 109 -1.23 9.09 -8.19
CA ALA A 109 -1.65 8.49 -9.47
C ALA A 109 -0.57 7.56 -10.07
N ARG A 110 0.69 7.99 -9.99
CA ARG A 110 1.85 7.17 -10.37
C ARG A 110 2.10 6.05 -9.35
N LEU A 111 1.68 6.25 -8.10
CA LEU A 111 1.74 5.24 -7.04
C LEU A 111 0.92 3.98 -7.37
N SER A 112 -0.25 4.07 -7.99
CA SER A 112 -1.05 2.88 -8.31
C SER A 112 -0.35 1.97 -9.33
N ILE A 113 0.29 2.55 -10.35
CA ILE A 113 1.10 1.81 -11.32
C ILE A 113 2.32 1.21 -10.63
N LEU A 114 3.07 1.98 -9.83
CA LEU A 114 4.22 1.45 -9.09
C LEU A 114 3.81 0.33 -8.12
N TYR A 115 2.71 0.50 -7.39
CA TYR A 115 2.21 -0.47 -6.42
C TYR A 115 1.74 -1.78 -7.08
N SER A 116 1.29 -1.73 -8.34
CA SER A 116 1.07 -2.96 -9.11
C SER A 116 2.35 -3.78 -9.26
N GLY A 117 3.51 -3.12 -9.40
CA GLY A 117 4.82 -3.79 -9.45
C GLY A 117 5.13 -4.57 -8.18
N ASN A 118 4.71 -4.08 -7.00
CA ASN A 118 4.80 -4.84 -5.76
C ASN A 118 3.96 -6.13 -5.81
N ILE A 119 2.69 -6.02 -6.19
CA ILE A 119 1.78 -7.17 -6.26
C ILE A 119 2.30 -8.23 -7.25
N PHE A 120 2.75 -7.79 -8.42
CA PHE A 120 3.33 -8.69 -9.42
C PHE A 120 4.62 -9.31 -8.94
N ALA A 121 5.52 -8.55 -8.31
CA ALA A 121 6.77 -9.09 -7.76
C ALA A 121 6.49 -10.16 -6.71
N THR A 122 5.57 -9.90 -5.78
CA THR A 122 5.16 -10.86 -4.76
C THR A 122 4.49 -12.10 -5.36
N ALA A 123 3.66 -11.95 -6.40
CA ALA A 123 3.01 -13.07 -7.07
C ALA A 123 4.00 -13.96 -7.84
N PHE A 124 5.00 -13.37 -8.50
CA PHE A 124 5.95 -14.11 -9.35
C PHE A 124 7.22 -14.56 -8.64
N ALA A 125 7.58 -13.98 -7.49
CA ALA A 125 8.79 -14.36 -6.76
C ALA A 125 8.82 -15.86 -6.42
N GLY A 126 7.69 -16.43 -5.98
CA GLY A 126 7.57 -17.87 -5.72
C GLY A 126 7.81 -18.71 -6.97
N LEU A 127 7.25 -18.32 -8.11
CA LEU A 127 7.43 -19.02 -9.39
C LEU A 127 8.89 -18.99 -9.88
N ILE A 128 9.57 -17.85 -9.74
CA ILE A 128 10.99 -17.72 -10.09
C ILE A 128 11.85 -18.61 -9.18
N ALA A 129 11.56 -18.63 -7.88
CA ALA A 129 12.23 -19.52 -6.95
C ALA A 129 11.99 -21.00 -7.28
N ALA A 130 10.74 -21.39 -7.57
CA ALA A 130 10.40 -22.75 -7.98
C ALA A 130 11.18 -23.19 -9.22
N ALA A 131 11.19 -22.35 -10.26
CA ALA A 131 11.93 -22.62 -11.49
C ALA A 131 13.44 -22.73 -11.24
N THR A 132 13.99 -21.88 -10.38
CA THR A 132 15.42 -21.89 -10.03
C THR A 132 15.81 -23.16 -9.28
N PHE A 133 15.02 -23.56 -8.29
CA PHE A 133 15.29 -24.73 -7.46
C PHE A 133 15.15 -26.04 -8.25
N GLU A 134 14.25 -26.10 -9.22
CA GLU A 134 14.09 -27.30 -10.06
C GLU A 134 15.16 -27.39 -11.16
N SER A 135 15.53 -26.27 -11.79
CA SER A 135 16.37 -26.28 -12.99
C SER A 135 17.87 -26.29 -12.72
N ILE A 136 18.34 -25.64 -11.65
CA ILE A 136 19.77 -25.38 -11.43
C ILE A 136 20.24 -25.60 -9.99
N ASP A 137 19.44 -26.21 -9.11
CA ASP A 137 19.92 -26.61 -7.78
C ASP A 137 21.04 -27.64 -7.89
N GLY A 138 22.13 -27.42 -7.14
CA GLY A 138 23.35 -28.21 -7.21
C GLY A 138 24.23 -27.95 -8.44
N ALA A 139 23.78 -27.11 -9.39
CA ALA A 139 24.59 -26.76 -10.56
C ALA A 139 25.86 -26.03 -10.10
N HIS A 140 27.01 -26.46 -10.60
CA HIS A 140 28.34 -25.96 -10.20
C HIS A 140 28.63 -26.08 -8.69
N GLY A 141 27.95 -26.98 -7.96
CA GLY A 141 28.10 -27.13 -6.51
C GLY A 141 27.47 -25.99 -5.70
N ILE A 142 26.65 -25.15 -6.34
CA ILE A 142 25.95 -24.02 -5.73
C ILE A 142 24.50 -24.42 -5.48
N ARG A 143 23.96 -24.03 -4.33
CA ARG A 143 22.60 -24.40 -3.90
C ARG A 143 21.57 -23.47 -4.54
N GLY A 144 20.36 -23.97 -4.74
CA GLY A 144 19.29 -23.27 -5.46
C GLY A 144 19.00 -21.87 -4.91
N TRP A 145 19.02 -21.68 -3.59
CA TRP A 145 18.83 -20.36 -2.98
C TRP A 145 19.94 -19.36 -3.30
N GLN A 146 21.18 -19.83 -3.47
CA GLN A 146 22.30 -18.97 -3.87
C GLN A 146 22.16 -18.56 -5.33
N TRP A 147 21.77 -19.51 -6.19
CA TRP A 147 21.44 -19.21 -7.59
C TRP A 147 20.30 -18.21 -7.72
N LEU A 148 19.28 -18.30 -6.87
CA LEU A 148 18.17 -17.34 -6.84
C LEU A 148 18.69 -15.91 -6.60
N PHE A 149 19.50 -15.69 -5.58
CA PHE A 149 20.10 -14.37 -5.32
C PHE A 149 21.04 -13.90 -6.42
N ILE A 150 21.79 -14.81 -7.06
CA ILE A 150 22.68 -14.45 -8.17
C ILE A 150 21.87 -13.99 -9.38
N ILE A 151 20.83 -14.75 -9.77
CA ILE A 151 19.98 -14.41 -10.92
C ILE A 151 19.28 -13.08 -10.68
N GLU A 152 18.62 -12.92 -9.54
CA GLU A 152 17.92 -11.69 -9.20
C GLU A 152 18.88 -10.50 -9.12
N GLY A 153 20.04 -10.67 -8.48
CA GLY A 153 21.08 -9.64 -8.38
C GLY A 153 21.60 -9.18 -9.74
N VAL A 154 21.84 -10.11 -10.69
CA VAL A 154 22.26 -9.79 -12.06
C VAL A 154 21.18 -9.02 -12.80
N VAL A 155 19.91 -9.46 -12.73
CA VAL A 155 18.80 -8.76 -13.36
C VAL A 155 18.63 -7.35 -12.76
N THR A 156 18.71 -7.22 -11.44
CA THR A 156 18.65 -5.93 -10.73
C THR A 156 19.78 -5.01 -11.16
N PHE A 157 21.00 -5.53 -11.32
CA PHE A 157 22.15 -4.77 -11.82
C PHE A 157 21.94 -4.29 -13.26
N CYS A 158 21.41 -5.14 -14.15
CA CYS A 158 21.06 -4.74 -15.52
C CYS A 158 19.99 -3.64 -15.53
N VAL A 159 18.94 -3.78 -14.73
CA VAL A 159 17.89 -2.75 -14.57
C VAL A 159 18.47 -1.45 -14.03
N ALA A 160 19.43 -1.52 -13.09
CA ALA A 160 20.11 -0.34 -12.57
C ALA A 160 20.96 0.38 -13.63
N ILE A 161 21.69 -0.35 -14.48
CA ILE A 161 22.44 0.25 -15.60
C ILE A 161 21.50 0.98 -16.57
N VAL A 162 20.39 0.33 -16.95
CA VAL A 162 19.37 0.97 -17.80
C VAL A 162 18.81 2.21 -17.10
N GLY A 163 18.54 2.10 -15.79
CA GLY A 163 18.11 3.20 -14.92
C GLY A 163 19.04 4.40 -14.96
N MET A 164 20.36 4.19 -14.85
CA MET A 164 21.36 5.26 -14.90
C MET A 164 21.34 6.05 -16.23
N THR A 165 20.96 5.40 -17.33
CA THR A 165 20.91 6.06 -18.66
C THR A 165 19.55 6.69 -18.97
N MET A 166 18.47 6.19 -18.36
CA MET A 166 17.10 6.59 -18.65
C MET A 166 16.55 7.63 -17.66
N LEU A 167 16.96 7.57 -16.39
CA LEU A 167 16.47 8.49 -15.36
C LEU A 167 17.16 9.86 -15.49
N PRO A 168 16.39 10.96 -15.46
CA PRO A 168 16.95 12.30 -15.48
C PRO A 168 17.46 12.72 -14.08
N ASP A 169 18.66 13.28 -14.02
CA ASP A 169 19.20 13.89 -12.78
C ASP A 169 18.55 15.25 -12.46
N SER A 170 18.30 16.07 -13.49
CA SER A 170 17.62 17.37 -13.39
C SER A 170 16.97 17.75 -14.74
N PRO A 171 15.82 18.45 -14.74
CA PRO A 171 15.14 18.86 -15.97
C PRO A 171 16.04 19.60 -16.97
N LEU A 172 17.00 20.38 -16.47
CA LEU A 172 17.90 21.22 -17.28
C LEU A 172 19.10 20.46 -17.86
N THR A 173 19.54 19.36 -17.24
CA THR A 173 20.74 18.60 -17.65
C THR A 173 20.42 17.29 -18.37
N THR A 174 19.14 16.99 -18.54
CA THR A 174 18.67 15.71 -19.09
C THR A 174 19.08 15.52 -20.55
N ARG A 175 19.94 14.51 -20.81
CA ARG A 175 20.56 14.27 -22.12
C ARG A 175 19.58 14.00 -23.27
N TRP A 176 18.39 13.49 -22.98
CA TRP A 176 17.43 13.00 -23.98
C TRP A 176 16.23 13.94 -24.25
N LEU A 177 16.11 15.05 -23.52
CA LEU A 177 15.17 16.13 -23.82
C LEU A 177 15.83 17.18 -24.72
N THR A 178 15.07 17.74 -25.64
CA THR A 178 15.49 18.89 -26.45
C THR A 178 15.62 20.15 -25.58
N PRO A 179 16.42 21.17 -25.97
CA PRO A 179 16.58 22.40 -25.18
C PRO A 179 15.24 23.08 -24.84
N GLU A 180 14.31 23.08 -25.79
CA GLU A 180 12.95 23.64 -25.62
C GLU A 180 12.12 22.83 -24.61
N GLU A 181 12.18 21.49 -24.68
CA GLU A 181 11.49 20.61 -23.73
C GLU A 181 12.09 20.71 -22.31
N ARG A 182 13.40 20.91 -22.18
CA ARG A 182 14.07 21.12 -20.88
C ARG A 182 13.61 22.40 -20.22
N GLN A 183 13.53 23.50 -20.98
CA GLN A 183 13.04 24.77 -20.48
C GLN A 183 11.57 24.66 -20.09
N LEU A 184 10.73 24.02 -20.91
CA LEU A 184 9.32 23.78 -20.60
C LEU A 184 9.13 22.92 -19.33
N ALA A 185 9.96 21.90 -19.14
CA ALA A 185 9.95 21.06 -17.93
C ALA A 185 10.42 21.82 -16.68
N HIS A 186 11.44 22.67 -16.82
CA HIS A 186 11.93 23.54 -15.75
C HIS A 186 10.87 24.58 -15.34
N ASP A 187 10.29 25.28 -16.32
CA ASP A 187 9.27 26.31 -16.09
C ASP A 187 8.01 25.69 -15.48
N ARG A 188 7.66 24.46 -15.88
CA ARG A 188 6.62 23.68 -15.21
C ARG A 188 6.96 23.38 -13.76
N MET A 189 8.17 22.92 -13.46
CA MET A 189 8.59 22.64 -12.09
C MET A 189 8.53 23.91 -11.22
N MET A 190 8.88 25.07 -11.79
CA MET A 190 8.76 26.37 -11.11
C MET A 190 7.30 26.82 -10.94
N ARG A 191 6.41 26.60 -11.93
CA ARG A 191 4.95 26.85 -11.76
C ARG A 191 4.30 25.91 -10.75
N ASP A 192 4.64 24.63 -10.78
CA ASP A 192 4.16 23.60 -9.83
C ASP A 192 4.69 23.87 -8.40
N THR A 193 5.63 24.80 -8.22
CA THR A 193 6.17 25.21 -6.90
C THR A 193 5.44 26.42 -6.29
N VAL A 194 4.60 27.16 -7.04
CA VAL A 194 4.17 28.52 -6.63
C VAL A 194 2.68 28.68 -6.27
N ASP A 195 1.79 27.70 -6.50
CA ASP A 195 0.35 27.85 -6.19
C ASP A 195 -0.16 26.89 -5.10
N SER A 196 0.42 26.99 -3.91
CA SER A 196 -0.18 26.50 -2.68
C SER A 196 -0.44 27.70 -1.77
N GLU A 197 -1.65 27.83 -1.21
CA GLU A 197 -2.02 28.86 -0.22
C GLU A 197 -0.85 29.18 0.71
N ASP A 198 -0.61 30.47 1.00
CA ASP A 198 0.53 30.98 1.80
C ASP A 198 1.04 29.95 2.82
N SER A 199 2.09 29.23 2.41
CA SER A 199 2.71 28.22 3.26
C SER A 199 3.20 28.94 4.51
N LYS A 200 2.62 28.60 5.66
CA LYS A 200 3.13 29.05 6.97
C LYS A 200 4.51 28.44 7.31
N GLY A 201 5.12 27.73 6.34
CA GLY A 201 6.40 27.06 6.43
C GLY A 201 6.27 25.58 6.81
N THR A 202 7.23 24.76 6.36
CA THR A 202 7.30 23.31 6.63
C THR A 202 7.21 22.99 8.13
N ARG A 203 7.79 23.84 9.00
CA ARG A 203 7.72 23.69 10.45
C ARG A 203 6.30 23.87 11.00
N ALA A 204 5.52 24.79 10.44
CA ALA A 204 4.15 25.02 10.85
C ALA A 204 3.26 23.84 10.45
N GLY A 205 3.39 23.35 9.22
CA GLY A 205 2.69 22.13 8.76
C GLY A 205 3.04 20.90 9.59
N PHE A 206 4.31 20.74 9.96
CA PHE A 206 4.76 19.67 10.85
C PHE A 206 4.12 19.77 12.25
N LEU A 207 4.14 20.96 12.86
CA LEU A 207 3.55 21.17 14.17
C LEU A 207 2.02 20.99 14.15
N GLN A 208 1.37 21.39 13.06
CA GLN A 208 -0.07 21.19 12.83
C GLN A 208 -0.43 19.71 12.67
N ALA A 209 0.45 18.91 12.06
CA ALA A 209 0.27 17.46 11.94
C ALA A 209 0.36 16.77 13.30
N ILE A 210 1.42 17.04 14.07
CA ILE A 210 1.66 16.40 15.38
C ILE A 210 0.60 16.79 16.42
N LYS A 211 0.09 18.02 16.37
CA LYS A 211 -0.98 18.48 17.25
C LYS A 211 -2.35 17.88 16.89
N ASP A 212 -2.51 17.26 15.73
CA ASP A 212 -3.78 16.65 15.34
C ASP A 212 -3.92 15.26 15.98
N PRO A 213 -4.86 15.06 16.92
CA PRO A 213 -4.99 13.80 17.63
C PRO A 213 -5.47 12.65 16.70
N ARG A 214 -6.09 12.97 15.55
CA ARG A 214 -6.53 11.97 14.56
C ARG A 214 -5.34 11.29 13.88
N LEU A 215 -4.18 11.95 13.83
CA LEU A 215 -2.94 11.37 13.30
C LEU A 215 -2.56 10.08 14.02
N TYR A 216 -2.66 10.06 15.35
CA TYR A 216 -2.26 8.89 16.14
C TYR A 216 -3.20 7.71 15.95
N LEU A 217 -4.51 7.95 15.85
CA LEU A 217 -5.48 6.89 15.57
C LEU A 217 -5.28 6.32 14.16
N LEU A 218 -5.04 7.16 13.17
CA LEU A 218 -4.73 6.74 11.80
C LEU A 218 -3.39 5.99 11.70
N ALA A 219 -2.37 6.43 12.43
CA ALA A 219 -1.08 5.75 12.52
C ALA A 219 -1.22 4.37 13.18
N PHE A 220 -2.00 4.28 14.26
CA PHE A 220 -2.33 3.01 14.91
C PHE A 220 -3.10 2.08 13.97
N MET A 221 -4.14 2.59 13.28
CA MET A 221 -4.92 1.82 12.31
C MET A 221 -4.04 1.25 11.20
N GLN A 222 -3.14 2.06 10.63
CA GLN A 222 -2.23 1.61 9.58
C GLN A 222 -1.18 0.62 10.11
N ASN A 223 -0.70 0.79 11.33
CA ASN A 223 0.23 -0.14 11.95
C ASN A 223 -0.45 -1.51 12.21
N MET A 224 -1.66 -1.53 12.75
CA MET A 224 -2.43 -2.77 12.92
C MET A 224 -2.76 -3.43 11.57
N HIS A 225 -3.09 -2.63 10.55
CA HIS A 225 -3.31 -3.12 9.19
C HIS A 225 -2.07 -3.82 8.62
N LEU A 226 -0.91 -3.16 8.67
CA LEU A 226 0.33 -3.74 8.16
C LEU A 226 0.77 -4.96 8.97
N SER A 227 0.50 -4.96 10.28
CA SER A 227 0.73 -6.11 11.15
C SER A 227 -0.12 -7.31 10.72
N ALA A 228 -1.39 -7.09 10.38
CA ALA A 228 -2.27 -8.11 9.84
C ALA A 228 -1.81 -8.63 8.48
N CYS A 229 -0.96 -7.88 7.74
CA CYS A 229 -0.35 -8.32 6.49
C CYS A 229 0.95 -9.12 6.69
N SER A 230 1.37 -9.38 7.94
CA SER A 230 2.66 -10.02 8.24
C SER A 230 2.84 -11.43 7.68
N PHE A 231 1.73 -12.12 7.39
CA PHE A 231 1.77 -13.43 6.74
C PHE A 231 2.54 -13.39 5.41
N ASN A 232 2.62 -12.23 4.73
CA ASN A 232 3.29 -12.10 3.44
C ASN A 232 4.77 -12.54 3.50
N ASN A 233 5.47 -12.12 4.55
CA ASN A 233 6.89 -12.45 4.77
C ASN A 233 7.11 -13.96 5.01
N PHE A 234 6.05 -14.70 5.35
CA PHE A 234 6.09 -16.11 5.70
C PHE A 234 5.12 -16.95 4.86
N PHE A 235 4.59 -16.38 3.78
CA PHE A 235 3.52 -17.00 3.02
C PHE A 235 3.94 -18.33 2.37
N PRO A 236 5.14 -18.46 1.77
CA PRO A 236 5.63 -19.75 1.29
C PRO A 236 5.70 -20.79 2.42
N THR A 237 6.09 -20.39 3.63
CA THR A 237 6.11 -21.26 4.82
C THR A 237 4.70 -21.70 5.23
N VAL A 238 3.71 -20.80 5.17
CA VAL A 238 2.30 -21.13 5.43
C VAL A 238 1.76 -22.11 4.40
N VAL A 239 2.02 -21.90 3.11
CA VAL A 239 1.59 -22.82 2.03
C VAL A 239 2.34 -24.15 2.12
N GLY A 240 3.61 -24.16 2.51
CA GLY A 240 4.39 -25.39 2.70
C GLY A 240 3.85 -26.28 3.82
N SER A 241 3.25 -25.69 4.85
CA SER A 241 2.59 -26.45 5.92
C SER A 241 1.37 -27.28 5.48
N LEU A 242 0.92 -27.10 4.23
CA LEU A 242 -0.12 -27.91 3.60
C LEU A 242 0.36 -29.29 3.17
N GLY A 243 1.68 -29.53 3.18
CA GLY A 243 2.30 -30.83 2.87
C GLY A 243 2.62 -31.05 1.40
N PHE A 244 2.68 -29.99 0.59
CA PHE A 244 3.14 -30.06 -0.80
C PHE A 244 4.67 -30.05 -0.86
N ASP A 245 5.22 -30.55 -1.97
CA ASP A 245 6.64 -30.39 -2.29
C ASP A 245 7.05 -28.91 -2.36
N SER A 246 8.33 -28.60 -2.14
CA SER A 246 8.86 -27.23 -2.13
C SER A 246 8.57 -26.47 -3.42
N THR A 247 8.70 -27.12 -4.58
CA THR A 247 8.46 -26.49 -5.90
C THR A 247 6.97 -26.19 -6.10
N ILE A 248 6.11 -27.15 -5.74
CA ILE A 248 4.65 -26.99 -5.82
C ILE A 248 4.18 -25.91 -4.84
N THR A 249 4.71 -25.91 -3.62
CA THR A 249 4.42 -24.90 -2.58
C THR A 249 4.67 -23.50 -3.10
N LEU A 250 5.84 -23.27 -3.69
CA LEU A 250 6.23 -21.98 -4.25
C LEU A 250 5.32 -21.55 -5.40
N ALA A 251 4.97 -22.46 -6.31
CA ALA A 251 4.02 -22.18 -7.39
C ALA A 251 2.62 -21.82 -6.86
N LEU A 252 2.16 -22.50 -5.81
CA LEU A 252 0.84 -22.28 -5.20
C LEU A 252 0.73 -20.95 -4.44
N THR A 253 1.84 -20.24 -4.20
CA THR A 253 1.80 -18.87 -3.64
C THR A 253 1.31 -17.83 -4.63
N CYS A 254 1.47 -18.05 -5.94
CA CYS A 254 1.15 -17.07 -6.97
C CYS A 254 -0.36 -16.76 -7.06
N PRO A 255 -1.28 -17.75 -7.15
CA PRO A 255 -2.69 -17.48 -7.40
C PRO A 255 -3.38 -16.61 -6.32
N PRO A 256 -3.15 -16.82 -5.00
CA PRO A 256 -3.72 -15.94 -3.97
C PRO A 256 -3.33 -14.47 -4.13
N TYR A 257 -2.09 -14.16 -4.52
CA TYR A 257 -1.64 -12.78 -4.73
C TYR A 257 -2.23 -12.13 -5.98
N LEU A 258 -2.38 -12.88 -7.07
CA LEU A 258 -3.03 -12.36 -8.29
C LEU A 258 -4.50 -12.02 -8.03
N VAL A 259 -5.22 -12.90 -7.35
CA VAL A 259 -6.62 -12.65 -6.94
C VAL A 259 -6.68 -11.45 -6.01
N SER A 260 -5.75 -11.35 -5.06
CA SER A 260 -5.65 -10.21 -4.15
C SER A 260 -5.43 -8.89 -4.89
N GLY A 261 -4.59 -8.88 -5.93
CA GLY A 261 -4.37 -7.70 -6.77
C GLY A 261 -5.63 -7.23 -7.49
N VAL A 262 -6.35 -8.16 -8.14
CA VAL A 262 -7.61 -7.84 -8.82
C VAL A 262 -8.66 -7.35 -7.83
N PHE A 263 -8.81 -8.06 -6.71
CA PHE A 263 -9.76 -7.70 -5.67
C PHE A 263 -9.44 -6.33 -5.05
N GLY A 264 -8.18 -6.07 -4.73
CA GLY A 264 -7.72 -4.79 -4.19
C GLY A 264 -8.00 -3.62 -5.12
N PHE A 265 -7.80 -3.80 -6.44
CA PHE A 265 -8.15 -2.79 -7.43
C PHE A 265 -9.67 -2.51 -7.47
N LEU A 266 -10.50 -3.56 -7.52
CA LEU A 266 -11.95 -3.42 -7.54
C LEU A 266 -12.49 -2.80 -6.25
N ALA A 267 -11.98 -3.23 -5.10
CA ALA A 267 -12.35 -2.71 -3.79
C ALA A 267 -11.95 -1.23 -3.65
N GLY A 268 -10.73 -0.86 -4.10
CA GLY A 268 -10.28 0.53 -4.12
C GLY A 268 -11.13 1.42 -5.01
N LYS A 269 -11.47 0.95 -6.22
CA LYS A 269 -12.38 1.66 -7.14
C LYS A 269 -13.77 1.84 -6.52
N SER A 270 -14.31 0.79 -5.91
CA SER A 270 -15.61 0.85 -5.23
C SER A 270 -15.59 1.84 -4.06
N SER A 271 -14.56 1.81 -3.22
CA SER A 271 -14.44 2.74 -2.09
C SER A 271 -14.29 4.19 -2.52
N GLY A 272 -13.63 4.45 -3.65
CA GLY A 272 -13.58 5.77 -4.25
C GLY A 272 -14.93 6.24 -4.77
N HIS A 273 -15.70 5.35 -5.40
CA HIS A 273 -17.01 5.69 -5.98
C HIS A 273 -18.09 5.97 -4.93
N PHE A 274 -18.20 5.12 -3.90
CA PHE A 274 -19.21 5.27 -2.85
C PHE A 274 -18.79 6.24 -1.74
N ASN A 275 -17.51 6.64 -1.69
CA ASN A 275 -16.93 7.50 -0.65
C ASN A 275 -17.18 7.02 0.80
N GLU A 276 -17.46 5.73 0.99
CA GLU A 276 -17.78 5.07 2.27
C GLU A 276 -16.62 4.16 2.67
N ARG A 277 -15.54 4.73 3.20
CA ARG A 277 -14.29 3.98 3.43
C ARG A 277 -14.43 2.95 4.54
N THR A 278 -15.20 3.28 5.58
CA THR A 278 -15.34 2.42 6.77
C THR A 278 -15.92 1.05 6.43
N TRP A 279 -16.94 0.99 5.56
CA TRP A 279 -17.58 -0.28 5.18
C TRP A 279 -16.65 -1.16 4.34
N HIS A 280 -15.89 -0.56 3.43
CA HIS A 280 -14.93 -1.29 2.63
C HIS A 280 -13.74 -1.82 3.44
N ILE A 281 -13.21 -1.02 4.38
CA ILE A 281 -12.18 -1.46 5.32
C ILE A 281 -12.71 -2.61 6.18
N THR A 282 -13.94 -2.50 6.69
CA THR A 282 -14.58 -3.55 7.49
C THR A 282 -14.77 -4.83 6.68
N GLY A 283 -15.27 -4.75 5.45
CA GLY A 283 -15.46 -5.91 4.58
C GLY A 283 -14.15 -6.61 4.24
N GLY A 284 -13.11 -5.84 3.86
CA GLY A 284 -11.79 -6.38 3.54
C GLY A 284 -11.12 -7.05 4.75
N MET A 285 -11.08 -6.39 5.90
CA MET A 285 -10.51 -6.97 7.12
C MET A 285 -11.35 -8.13 7.67
N SER A 286 -12.67 -8.12 7.54
CA SER A 286 -13.52 -9.25 7.98
C SER A 286 -13.30 -10.48 7.12
N MET A 287 -13.15 -10.30 5.81
CA MET A 287 -12.78 -11.39 4.91
C MET A 287 -11.41 -11.97 5.29
N ALA A 288 -10.45 -11.11 5.66
CA ALA A 288 -9.15 -11.58 6.13
C ALA A 288 -9.22 -12.30 7.48
N LEU A 289 -10.01 -11.77 8.42
CA LEU A 289 -10.26 -12.40 9.72
C LEU A 289 -10.82 -13.81 9.56
N VAL A 290 -11.78 -14.02 8.65
CA VAL A 290 -12.32 -15.35 8.34
C VAL A 290 -11.24 -16.27 7.80
N GLY A 291 -10.38 -15.79 6.89
CA GLY A 291 -9.24 -16.57 6.39
C GLY A 291 -8.26 -16.99 7.50
N TYR A 292 -7.89 -16.07 8.39
CA TYR A 292 -7.02 -16.40 9.52
C TYR A 292 -7.67 -17.39 10.48
N LEU A 293 -8.97 -17.23 10.78
CA LEU A 293 -9.72 -18.15 11.64
C LEU A 293 -9.80 -19.56 11.04
N ILE A 294 -10.08 -19.70 9.75
CA ILE A 294 -10.07 -21.00 9.07
C ILE A 294 -8.67 -21.63 9.20
N SER A 295 -7.61 -20.86 8.99
CA SER A 295 -6.22 -21.34 9.12
C SER A 295 -5.87 -21.81 10.54
N CYS A 296 -6.46 -21.20 11.58
CA CYS A 296 -6.30 -21.61 12.98
C CYS A 296 -7.10 -22.87 13.34
N LEU A 297 -8.34 -22.97 12.84
CA LEU A 297 -9.33 -23.91 13.36
C LEU A 297 -9.35 -25.25 12.62
N THR A 298 -8.85 -25.32 11.38
CA THR A 298 -8.87 -26.55 10.59
C THR A 298 -7.50 -26.96 10.08
N MET A 299 -7.30 -28.28 9.97
CA MET A 299 -6.15 -28.91 9.32
C MET A 299 -6.46 -29.39 7.91
N ASN A 300 -7.67 -29.16 7.41
CA ASN A 300 -8.05 -29.57 6.06
C ASN A 300 -7.29 -28.73 5.02
N THR A 301 -6.55 -29.41 4.14
CA THR A 301 -5.69 -28.79 3.12
C THR A 301 -6.46 -27.83 2.19
N ALA A 302 -7.64 -28.24 1.71
CA ALA A 302 -8.44 -27.41 0.80
C ALA A 302 -8.96 -26.15 1.51
N ALA A 303 -9.46 -26.30 2.74
CA ALA A 303 -9.96 -25.16 3.52
C ALA A 303 -8.85 -24.14 3.83
N ARG A 304 -7.65 -24.61 4.20
CA ARG A 304 -6.50 -23.73 4.47
C ARG A 304 -5.96 -23.06 3.19
N TYR A 305 -6.02 -23.72 2.04
CA TYR A 305 -5.65 -23.08 0.78
C TYR A 305 -6.67 -22.01 0.38
N ILE A 306 -7.98 -22.27 0.51
CA ILE A 306 -9.03 -21.25 0.31
C ILE A 306 -8.84 -20.07 1.27
N ALA A 307 -8.47 -20.34 2.53
CA ALA A 307 -8.17 -19.31 3.50
C ALA A 307 -7.05 -18.35 3.02
N CYS A 308 -6.05 -18.87 2.32
CA CYS A 308 -4.98 -18.06 1.74
C CYS A 308 -5.50 -17.01 0.74
N PHE A 309 -6.51 -17.34 -0.07
CA PHE A 309 -7.14 -16.36 -0.95
C PHE A 309 -7.91 -15.29 -0.17
N LEU A 310 -8.63 -15.70 0.89
CA LEU A 310 -9.45 -14.79 1.69
C LEU A 310 -8.59 -13.77 2.43
N PHE A 311 -7.58 -14.23 3.18
CA PHE A 311 -6.72 -13.32 3.93
C PHE A 311 -5.78 -12.50 3.04
N ALA A 312 -5.27 -13.06 1.94
CA ALA A 312 -4.47 -12.28 1.01
C ALA A 312 -5.32 -11.19 0.34
N SER A 313 -6.51 -11.50 -0.13
CA SER A 313 -7.35 -10.50 -0.81
C SER A 313 -7.85 -9.43 0.15
N GLY A 314 -8.28 -9.84 1.34
CA GLY A 314 -8.85 -8.92 2.32
C GLY A 314 -7.81 -7.97 2.89
N ALA A 315 -6.64 -8.49 3.28
CA ALA A 315 -5.61 -7.71 3.92
C ALA A 315 -5.02 -6.65 2.96
N TYR A 316 -4.70 -7.02 1.72
CA TYR A 316 -4.08 -6.11 0.76
C TYR A 316 -5.02 -5.02 0.24
N SER A 317 -6.31 -5.31 0.09
CA SER A 317 -7.29 -4.34 -0.42
C SER A 317 -7.42 -3.07 0.44
N VAL A 318 -7.10 -3.18 1.74
CA VAL A 318 -7.34 -2.13 2.74
C VAL A 318 -6.23 -1.09 2.78
N ASN A 319 -5.01 -1.44 2.37
CA ASN A 319 -3.84 -0.55 2.47
C ASN A 319 -4.08 0.80 1.77
N SER A 320 -4.53 0.76 0.52
CA SER A 320 -4.80 1.96 -0.28
C SER A 320 -5.96 2.78 0.27
N MET A 321 -6.93 2.15 0.92
CA MET A 321 -8.09 2.84 1.53
C MET A 321 -7.68 3.64 2.76
N VAL A 322 -6.87 3.04 3.65
CA VAL A 322 -6.39 3.70 4.86
C VAL A 322 -5.53 4.90 4.50
N LEU A 323 -4.56 4.73 3.59
CA LEU A 323 -3.72 5.84 3.11
C LEU A 323 -4.55 6.95 2.43
N GLY A 324 -5.57 6.58 1.66
CA GLY A 324 -6.54 7.53 1.11
C GLY A 324 -7.29 8.31 2.19
N TRP A 325 -7.65 7.64 3.30
CA TRP A 325 -8.33 8.27 4.43
C TRP A 325 -7.43 9.21 5.23
N VAL A 326 -6.15 8.87 5.38
CA VAL A 326 -5.12 9.77 5.97
C VAL A 326 -5.04 11.06 5.17
N SER A 327 -4.92 10.93 3.84
CA SER A 327 -4.85 12.07 2.92
C SER A 327 -6.10 12.95 3.00
N ALA A 328 -7.29 12.36 3.13
CA ALA A 328 -8.54 13.11 3.19
C ALA A 328 -8.77 13.79 4.55
N THR A 329 -8.45 13.12 5.66
CA THR A 329 -8.72 13.61 7.02
C THR A 329 -7.71 14.65 7.50
N LEU A 330 -6.44 14.47 7.13
CA LEU A 330 -5.31 15.32 7.54
C LEU A 330 -4.82 16.22 6.40
N GLY A 331 -5.62 16.34 5.33
CA GLY A 331 -5.28 17.04 4.10
C GLY A 331 -5.49 18.55 4.09
N GLN A 332 -5.66 19.21 5.25
CA GLN A 332 -6.02 20.64 5.30
C GLN A 332 -4.96 21.56 4.68
N SER A 333 -3.69 21.15 4.69
CA SER A 333 -2.61 21.81 3.96
C SER A 333 -1.68 20.77 3.33
N GLN A 334 -0.94 21.16 2.30
CA GLN A 334 -0.04 20.26 1.58
C GLN A 334 1.08 19.75 2.49
N GLU A 335 1.65 20.60 3.33
CA GLU A 335 2.71 20.24 4.27
C GLU A 335 2.20 19.29 5.35
N LYS A 336 1.01 19.57 5.92
CA LYS A 336 0.42 18.70 6.93
C LYS A 336 0.13 17.33 6.35
N LYS A 337 -0.45 17.27 5.15
CA LYS A 337 -0.73 16.02 4.43
C LYS A 337 0.53 15.18 4.22
N ALA A 338 1.59 15.78 3.70
CA ALA A 338 2.87 15.11 3.43
C ALA A 338 3.52 14.58 4.73
N VAL A 339 3.55 15.41 5.78
CA VAL A 339 4.07 15.02 7.10
C VAL A 339 3.23 13.88 7.69
N SER A 340 1.91 13.99 7.66
CA SER A 340 1.01 12.97 8.21
C SER A 340 1.15 11.63 7.49
N LEU A 341 1.17 11.61 6.16
CA LEU A 341 1.41 10.39 5.38
C LEU A 341 2.78 9.78 5.71
N SER A 342 3.81 10.60 5.85
CA SER A 342 5.16 10.15 6.24
C SER A 342 5.18 9.51 7.63
N ILE A 343 4.58 10.15 8.63
CA ILE A 343 4.52 9.64 10.01
C ILE A 343 3.73 8.33 10.04
N VAL A 344 2.56 8.30 9.40
CA VAL A 344 1.72 7.09 9.34
C VAL A 344 2.47 5.94 8.68
N ASN A 345 3.17 6.20 7.58
CA ASN A 345 3.94 5.16 6.89
C ASN A 345 5.13 4.65 7.71
N VAL A 346 5.84 5.53 8.43
CA VAL A 346 6.93 5.11 9.33
C VAL A 346 6.38 4.26 10.48
N ALA A 347 5.29 4.70 11.11
CA ALA A 347 4.60 3.94 12.15
C ALA A 347 4.11 2.58 11.62
N ALA A 348 3.63 2.53 10.38
CA ALA A 348 3.24 1.29 9.74
C ALA A 348 4.41 0.32 9.62
N ASN A 349 5.52 0.74 9.02
CA ASN A 349 6.68 -0.11 8.77
C ASN A 349 7.35 -0.61 10.06
N ALA A 350 7.18 0.08 11.19
CA ALA A 350 7.63 -0.42 12.49
C ALA A 350 6.99 -1.76 12.87
N SER A 351 5.83 -2.11 12.28
CA SER A 351 5.19 -3.41 12.49
C SER A 351 6.08 -4.59 12.08
N TYR A 352 6.87 -4.44 11.02
CA TYR A 352 7.74 -5.51 10.53
C TYR A 352 8.75 -5.99 11.57
N ILE A 353 9.14 -5.12 12.51
CA ILE A 353 10.09 -5.45 13.57
C ILE A 353 9.54 -6.57 14.45
N TYR A 354 8.34 -6.41 15.03
CA TYR A 354 7.78 -7.45 15.90
C TYR A 354 7.11 -8.57 15.12
N THR A 355 6.55 -8.30 13.93
CA THR A 355 5.90 -9.36 13.14
C THR A 355 6.88 -10.36 12.54
N ALA A 356 8.16 -10.03 12.43
CA ALA A 356 9.20 -11.00 12.07
C ALA A 356 9.28 -12.19 13.05
N TYR A 357 8.81 -12.01 14.29
CA TYR A 357 8.86 -13.04 15.34
C TYR A 357 7.56 -13.86 15.45
N LEU A 358 6.53 -13.58 14.64
CA LEU A 358 5.21 -14.21 14.76
C LEU A 358 5.15 -15.65 14.22
N TYR A 359 6.09 -16.05 13.36
CA TYR A 359 6.07 -17.34 12.65
C TYR A 359 7.32 -18.20 12.94
N PRO A 360 7.53 -18.62 14.20
CA PRO A 360 8.60 -19.55 14.53
C PRO A 360 8.31 -20.93 13.93
N LYS A 361 9.35 -21.64 13.45
CA LYS A 361 9.23 -22.99 12.86
C LYS A 361 8.55 -23.99 13.83
N THR A 362 8.77 -23.84 15.13
CA THR A 362 8.23 -24.70 16.19
C THR A 362 6.71 -24.68 16.30
N ASP A 363 6.05 -23.63 15.77
CA ASP A 363 4.60 -23.47 15.82
C ASP A 363 3.91 -24.04 14.56
N GLY A 364 4.69 -24.53 13.59
CA GLY A 364 4.18 -25.28 12.45
C GLY A 364 3.53 -26.61 12.89
N PRO A 365 2.58 -27.17 12.13
CA PRO A 365 2.08 -26.71 10.83
C PRO A 365 0.93 -25.70 10.93
N ARG A 366 0.40 -25.39 12.12
CA ARG A 366 -0.73 -24.46 12.27
C ARG A 366 -0.31 -22.99 12.30
N TYR A 367 0.88 -22.71 12.81
CA TYR A 367 1.35 -21.36 13.12
C TYR A 367 0.30 -20.57 13.91
N LEU A 368 -0.22 -21.19 14.98
CA LEU A 368 -1.36 -20.70 15.73
C LEU A 368 -1.10 -19.30 16.31
N ILE A 369 0.11 -19.03 16.78
CA ILE A 369 0.51 -17.73 17.33
C ILE A 369 0.44 -16.67 16.23
N GLY A 370 1.05 -16.94 15.07
CA GLY A 370 1.06 -16.01 13.94
C GLY A 370 -0.34 -15.74 13.39
N MET A 371 -1.15 -16.79 13.20
CA MET A 371 -2.50 -16.67 12.65
C MET A 371 -3.49 -16.02 13.63
N SER A 372 -3.41 -16.34 14.93
CA SER A 372 -4.25 -15.70 15.95
C SER A 372 -3.88 -14.23 16.18
N ALA A 373 -2.59 -13.89 16.14
CA ALA A 373 -2.15 -12.50 16.21
C ALA A 373 -2.64 -11.69 14.99
N ASN A 374 -2.60 -12.26 13.79
CA ASN A 374 -3.18 -11.63 12.60
C ASN A 374 -4.69 -11.44 12.71
N CYS A 375 -5.43 -12.35 13.35
CA CYS A 375 -6.84 -12.13 13.68
C CYS A 375 -7.01 -10.90 14.58
N ALA A 376 -6.22 -10.81 15.64
CA ALA A 376 -6.28 -9.68 16.58
C ALA A 376 -5.96 -8.35 15.89
N PHE A 377 -4.92 -8.31 15.05
CA PHE A 377 -4.54 -7.12 14.27
C PHE A 377 -5.63 -6.71 13.27
N ALA A 378 -6.24 -7.67 12.57
CA ALA A 378 -7.36 -7.40 11.67
C ALA A 378 -8.56 -6.81 12.45
N PHE A 379 -8.91 -7.38 13.60
CA PHE A 379 -9.96 -6.86 14.46
C PHE A 379 -9.65 -5.45 14.98
N CYS A 380 -8.43 -5.19 15.46
CA CYS A 380 -8.02 -3.87 15.90
C CYS A 380 -8.08 -2.83 14.77
N THR A 381 -7.79 -3.23 13.54
CA THR A 381 -7.93 -2.37 12.35
C THR A 381 -9.39 -1.99 12.11
N ILE A 382 -10.32 -2.96 12.20
CA ILE A 382 -11.77 -2.71 12.09
C ILE A 382 -12.22 -1.77 13.21
N ALA A 383 -11.84 -2.06 14.46
CA ALA A 383 -12.21 -1.25 15.62
C ALA A 383 -11.70 0.19 15.49
N ALA A 384 -10.46 0.39 15.03
CA ALA A 384 -9.90 1.71 14.78
C ALA A 384 -10.63 2.46 13.65
N ALA A 385 -11.03 1.77 12.57
CA ALA A 385 -11.81 2.36 11.49
C ALA A 385 -13.18 2.86 11.99
N TRP A 386 -13.88 2.06 12.79
CA TRP A 386 -15.16 2.48 13.38
C TRP A 386 -15.00 3.60 14.42
N ALA A 387 -13.96 3.55 15.24
CA ALA A 387 -13.65 4.62 16.18
C ALA A 387 -13.42 5.95 15.44
N LEU A 388 -12.67 5.92 14.34
CA LEU A 388 -12.44 7.09 13.51
C LEU A 388 -13.75 7.58 12.86
N ARG A 389 -14.59 6.67 12.34
CA ARG A 389 -15.90 7.02 11.79
C ARG A 389 -16.77 7.75 12.81
N PHE A 390 -16.95 7.18 14.00
CA PHE A 390 -17.78 7.80 15.03
C PHE A 390 -17.24 9.15 15.46
N TRP A 391 -15.92 9.29 15.56
CA TRP A 391 -15.27 10.56 15.85
C TRP A 391 -15.55 11.60 14.75
N LEU A 392 -15.36 11.26 13.48
CA LEU A 392 -15.61 12.17 12.36
C LEU A 392 -17.09 12.55 12.24
N VAL A 393 -18.01 11.60 12.47
CA VAL A 393 -19.46 11.87 12.49
C VAL A 393 -19.83 12.83 13.62
N ALA A 394 -19.25 12.66 14.81
CA ALA A 394 -19.47 13.58 15.92
C ALA A 394 -18.95 14.99 15.57
N MET A 395 -17.74 15.09 15.01
CA MET A 395 -17.17 16.37 14.56
C MET A 395 -18.03 17.02 13.48
N ASN A 396 -18.53 16.26 12.50
CA ASN A 396 -19.41 16.78 11.45
C ASN A 396 -20.72 17.33 12.01
N ARG A 397 -21.33 16.67 12.99
CA ARG A 397 -22.54 17.21 13.66
C ARG A 397 -22.27 18.54 14.35
N HIS A 398 -21.10 18.71 14.95
CA HIS A 398 -20.69 19.99 15.54
C HIS A 398 -20.37 21.05 14.49
N ALA A 399 -19.71 20.67 13.39
CA ALA A 399 -19.37 21.57 12.28
C ALA A 399 -20.61 22.07 11.53
N VAL A 400 -21.61 21.21 11.29
CA VAL A 400 -22.89 21.58 10.66
C VAL A 400 -23.64 22.62 11.50
N ARG A 401 -23.58 22.53 12.83
CA ARG A 401 -24.16 23.54 13.73
C ARG A 401 -23.44 24.90 13.68
N GLN A 402 -22.22 24.95 13.14
CA GLN A 402 -21.37 26.14 13.06
C GLN A 402 -21.11 26.60 11.61
N GLY A 403 -21.71 25.95 10.60
CA GLY A 403 -21.48 26.25 9.18
C GLY A 403 -20.10 25.86 8.63
N GLY A 404 -19.40 24.92 9.25
CA GLY A 404 -18.04 24.49 8.87
C GLY A 404 -17.97 23.34 7.85
N LEU A 405 -16.78 23.12 7.28
CA LEU A 405 -16.47 22.03 6.33
C LEU A 405 -16.73 20.64 6.94
N GLN A 406 -17.28 19.73 6.13
CA GLN A 406 -17.61 18.35 6.53
C GLN A 406 -16.49 17.37 6.15
N TYR A 407 -16.18 16.43 7.03
CA TYR A 407 -15.23 15.34 6.81
C TYR A 407 -15.90 14.13 6.15
N ALA A 408 -15.25 13.50 5.15
CA ALA A 408 -15.68 12.22 4.59
C ALA A 408 -15.38 11.05 5.56
N TYR A 409 -16.30 10.08 5.67
CA TYR A 409 -16.26 8.97 6.65
C TYR A 409 -16.21 7.56 6.05
#